data_AF-A0A527Z6S6-F1
#
_entry.id   AF-A0A527Z6S6-F1
#
_cell.length_a   1.000
_cell.length_b   1.000
_cell.length_c   1.000
_cell.angle_alpha   90.00
_cell.angle_beta   90.00
_cell.angle_gamma   90.00
#
_symmetry.space_group_name_H-M   'P 1'
#
loop_
_entity.id
_entity.type
_entity.pdbx_description
1 polymer ?
#
loop_
_entity_poly.entity_id
_entity_poly.type
_entity_poly.pdbx_seq_one_letter_code
_entity_poly.pdbx_strand_id
1 'polypeptide(L)'
;VAGAAALAFPSGLLAETSASRSGGQTLGISRRTIEVNGKAASVFGLRGADGAPGLRLRAGDAFNVRLRNETAEPTIIHWHGLTPSLNQGGVS
;
A
#
# COMPACT_ATOMS: atom_id res chain seq x y z
N VAL A 1 -40.24 38.65 29.47
CA VAL A 1 -39.98 37.28 28.95
C VAL A 1 -39.23 37.39 27.64
N ALA A 2 -38.02 36.85 27.56
CA ALA A 2 -37.36 36.32 26.35
C ALA A 2 -35.91 35.97 26.73
N GLY A 3 -35.64 34.69 26.97
CA GLY A 3 -34.33 34.16 27.33
C GLY A 3 -33.49 33.84 26.11
N ALA A 4 -32.18 34.06 26.21
CA ALA A 4 -31.20 33.61 25.21
C ALA A 4 -30.93 32.12 25.41
N ALA A 5 -31.22 31.31 24.40
CA ALA A 5 -30.84 29.90 24.38
C ALA A 5 -29.38 29.78 23.91
N ALA A 6 -28.48 29.41 24.80
CA ALA A 6 -27.12 29.02 24.44
C ALA A 6 -27.11 27.52 24.09
N LEU A 7 -26.78 27.19 22.84
CA LEU A 7 -26.56 25.81 22.42
C LEU A 7 -25.18 25.35 22.93
N ALA A 8 -25.18 24.47 23.92
CA ALA A 8 -23.98 23.80 24.40
C ALA A 8 -23.67 22.61 23.48
N PHE A 9 -22.57 22.69 22.72
CA PHE A 9 -22.07 21.56 21.95
C PHE A 9 -21.29 20.62 22.89
N PRO A 10 -21.66 19.33 23.00
CA PRO A 10 -20.88 18.40 23.82
C PRO A 10 -19.50 18.21 23.19
N SER A 11 -18.44 18.52 23.94
CA SER A 11 -17.03 18.39 23.54
C SER A 11 -16.56 16.93 23.32
N GLY A 12 -17.47 15.98 23.12
CA GLY A 12 -17.20 14.55 23.14
C GLY A 12 -17.10 13.85 21.77
N LEU A 13 -17.34 14.55 20.65
CA LEU A 13 -17.22 13.98 19.31
C LEU A 13 -15.86 14.33 18.69
N LEU A 14 -14.78 13.99 19.38
CA LEU A 14 -13.53 13.73 18.68
C LEU A 14 -13.70 12.35 18.05
N ALA A 15 -14.20 12.32 16.82
CA ALA A 15 -13.97 11.18 15.95
C ALA A 15 -12.45 10.96 15.96
N GLU A 16 -12.00 9.83 16.51
CA GLU A 16 -10.61 9.42 16.38
C GLU A 16 -10.37 9.21 14.88
N THR A 17 -9.93 10.27 14.20
CA THR A 17 -9.27 10.14 12.92
C THR A 17 -8.08 9.26 13.21
N SER A 18 -8.21 7.96 12.91
CA SER A 18 -7.10 7.04 12.87
C SER A 18 -6.11 7.67 11.90
N ALA A 19 -5.10 8.36 12.43
CA ALA A 19 -4.01 8.87 11.64
C ALA A 19 -3.40 7.65 10.95
N SER A 20 -3.55 7.59 9.62
CA SER A 20 -2.96 6.55 8.79
C SER A 20 -1.49 6.47 9.19
N ARG A 21 -1.10 5.36 9.82
CA ARG A 21 0.25 5.15 10.32
C ARG A 21 1.16 5.21 9.10
N SER A 22 1.87 6.33 8.92
CA SER A 22 2.58 6.66 7.67
C SER A 22 3.86 5.83 7.43
N GLY A 23 3.90 4.59 7.93
CA GLY A 23 4.89 3.62 7.52
C GLY A 23 4.41 2.97 6.23
N GLY A 24 4.65 3.61 5.09
CA GLY A 24 4.38 3.00 3.79
C GLY A 24 5.04 1.63 3.70
N GLN A 25 4.30 0.61 3.27
CA GLN A 25 4.84 -0.75 3.18
C GLN A 25 5.89 -0.80 2.07
N THR A 26 7.06 -1.38 2.34
CA THR A 26 8.09 -1.57 1.30
C THR A 26 7.86 -2.88 0.57
N LEU A 27 7.86 -2.82 -0.76
CA LEU A 27 7.77 -3.97 -1.64
C LEU A 27 9.02 -4.01 -2.52
N GLY A 28 9.80 -5.07 -2.41
CA GLY A 28 11.00 -5.29 -3.21
C GLY A 28 10.72 -6.09 -4.48
N ILE A 29 11.25 -5.66 -5.61
CA ILE A 29 11.33 -6.44 -6.84
C ILE A 29 12.72 -7.05 -6.91
N SER A 30 12.81 -8.38 -6.93
CA SER A 30 14.09 -9.08 -7.00
C SER A 30 14.03 -10.26 -7.96
N ARG A 31 15.19 -10.68 -8.46
CA ARG A 31 15.35 -11.94 -9.20
C ARG A 31 15.62 -13.06 -8.20
N ARG A 32 14.97 -14.21 -8.37
CA ARG A 32 15.18 -15.40 -7.54
C ARG A 32 15.19 -16.65 -8.40
N THR A 33 15.88 -17.68 -7.91
CA THR A 33 15.85 -19.01 -8.51
C THR A 33 14.70 -19.82 -7.92
N ILE A 34 13.93 -20.46 -8.77
CA ILE A 34 12.96 -21.49 -8.43
C ILE A 34 13.35 -22.79 -9.15
N GLU A 35 12.71 -23.88 -8.77
CA GLU A 35 12.92 -25.20 -9.37
C GLU A 35 11.65 -25.59 -10.14
N VAL A 36 11.82 -26.01 -11.39
CA VAL A 36 10.74 -26.38 -12.32
C VAL A 36 11.13 -27.71 -12.97
N ASN A 37 10.45 -28.79 -12.62
CA ASN A 37 10.65 -30.14 -13.17
C ASN A 37 12.11 -30.65 -13.11
N GLY A 38 12.76 -30.46 -11.97
CA GLY A 38 14.16 -30.80 -11.70
C GLY A 38 15.17 -29.75 -12.18
N LYS A 39 14.73 -28.62 -12.75
CA LYS A 39 15.63 -27.62 -13.37
C LYS A 39 15.52 -26.25 -12.70
N ALA A 40 16.68 -25.64 -12.44
CA ALA A 40 16.75 -24.26 -11.95
C ALA A 40 16.24 -23.28 -13.02
N ALA A 41 15.33 -22.39 -12.60
CA ALA A 41 14.78 -21.32 -13.41
C ALA A 41 14.86 -19.99 -12.66
N SER A 42 15.23 -18.93 -13.38
CA SER A 42 15.27 -17.57 -12.84
C SER A 42 13.94 -16.86 -13.07
N VAL A 43 13.36 -16.27 -12.03
CA VAL A 43 12.10 -15.51 -12.10
C VAL A 43 12.21 -14.20 -11.34
N PHE A 44 11.38 -13.22 -11.69
CA PHE A 44 11.17 -12.07 -10.85
C PHE A 44 10.18 -12.40 -9.72
N GLY A 45 10.31 -11.72 -8.60
CA GLY A 45 9.42 -11.87 -7.44
C GLY A 45 9.22 -10.55 -6.71
N LEU A 46 8.05 -10.44 -6.07
CA LEU A 46 7.70 -9.35 -5.18
C LEU A 46 7.74 -9.86 -3.73
N ARG A 47 8.44 -9.15 -2.85
CA ARG A 47 8.48 -9.47 -1.42
C ARG A 47 8.25 -8.25 -0.54
N GLY A 48 7.45 -8.42 0.50
CA GLY A 48 7.32 -7.47 1.59
C GLY A 48 8.63 -7.33 2.38
N ALA A 49 8.72 -6.28 3.18
CA ALA A 49 9.86 -6.05 4.07
C ALA A 49 10.09 -7.17 5.10
N ASP A 50 9.04 -7.92 5.42
CA ASP A 50 9.04 -9.13 6.26
C ASP A 50 9.48 -10.40 5.50
N GLY A 51 9.81 -10.29 4.21
CA GLY A 51 10.20 -11.39 3.35
C GLY A 51 9.03 -12.21 2.80
N ALA A 52 7.79 -11.90 3.18
CA ALA A 52 6.59 -12.56 2.69
C ALA A 52 6.38 -12.27 1.20
N PRO A 53 5.82 -13.22 0.43
CA PRO A 53 5.54 -13.00 -0.99
C PRO A 53 4.40 -12.00 -1.18
N GLY A 54 4.62 -11.01 -2.03
CA GLY A 54 3.62 -10.02 -2.41
C GLY A 54 3.34 -8.96 -1.34
N LEU A 55 2.13 -8.41 -1.39
CA LEU A 55 1.66 -7.29 -0.57
C LEU A 55 0.29 -7.62 0.00
N ARG A 56 0.07 -7.31 1.28
CA ARG A 56 -1.26 -7.43 1.92
C ARG A 56 -1.64 -6.13 2.59
N LEU A 57 -2.74 -5.55 2.13
CA LEU A 57 -3.31 -4.30 2.62
C LEU A 57 -4.70 -4.56 3.21
N ARG A 58 -5.19 -3.63 4.02
CA ARG A 58 -6.59 -3.63 4.46
C ARG A 58 -7.41 -2.75 3.52
N ALA A 59 -8.61 -3.18 3.20
CA ALA A 59 -9.52 -2.38 2.37
C ALA A 59 -9.93 -1.10 3.14
N GLY A 60 -9.99 0.02 2.42
CA GLY A 60 -10.28 1.34 3.00
C GLY A 60 -9.04 2.10 3.48
N ASP A 61 -7.90 1.44 3.68
CA ASP A 61 -6.64 2.12 3.97
C ASP A 61 -6.11 2.84 2.73
N ALA A 62 -5.41 3.96 2.96
CA ALA A 62 -4.71 4.66 1.89
C ALA A 62 -3.64 3.75 1.27
N PHE A 63 -3.56 3.75 -0.06
CA PHE A 63 -2.53 3.02 -0.77
C PHE A 63 -1.18 3.75 -0.65
N ASN A 64 -0.29 3.26 0.21
CA ASN A 64 1.04 3.83 0.45
C ASN A 64 2.10 2.73 0.43
N VAL A 65 2.70 2.52 -0.75
CA VAL A 65 3.70 1.47 -1.00
C VAL A 65 4.97 2.09 -1.55
N ARG A 66 6.11 1.77 -0.93
CA ARG A 66 7.44 2.08 -1.47
C ARG A 66 7.93 0.89 -2.28
N LEU A 67 7.94 1.04 -3.60
CA LEU A 67 8.51 0.05 -4.49
C LEU A 67 10.03 0.21 -4.58
N ARG A 68 10.79 -0.86 -4.32
CA ARG A 68 12.24 -0.88 -4.48
C ARG A 68 12.61 -1.90 -5.57
N ASN A 69 13.12 -1.41 -6.69
CA ASN A 69 13.65 -2.26 -7.73
C ASN A 69 15.10 -2.64 -7.38
N GLU A 70 15.34 -3.92 -7.11
CA GLU A 70 16.66 -4.48 -6.79
C GLU A 70 17.25 -5.25 -7.99
N THR A 71 16.62 -5.11 -9.17
CA THR A 71 17.08 -5.70 -10.42
C THR A 71 17.99 -4.73 -11.17
N ALA A 72 18.67 -5.22 -12.21
CA ALA A 72 19.55 -4.38 -13.03
C ALA A 72 18.78 -3.55 -14.06
N GLU A 73 17.54 -3.94 -14.35
CA GLU A 73 16.73 -3.40 -15.44
C GLU A 73 15.62 -2.48 -14.91
N PRO A 74 15.35 -1.33 -15.57
CA PRO A 74 14.16 -0.52 -15.26
C PRO A 74 12.88 -1.37 -15.36
N THR A 75 11.96 -1.20 -14.40
CA THR A 75 10.77 -2.05 -14.27
C THR A 75 9.55 -1.21 -13.90
N ILE A 76 8.38 -1.65 -14.38
CA ILE A 76 7.06 -1.10 -14.06
C ILE A 76 6.22 -2.21 -13.40
N ILE A 77 5.35 -1.83 -12.48
CA ILE A 77 4.31 -2.71 -11.95
C ILE A 77 2.94 -2.07 -12.17
N HIS A 78 1.94 -2.91 -12.46
CA HIS A 78 0.55 -2.50 -12.62
C HIS A 78 -0.31 -3.19 -11.56
N TRP A 79 -1.20 -2.42 -10.94
CA TRP A 79 -2.09 -2.90 -9.89
C TRP A 79 -3.47 -3.23 -10.46
N HIS A 80 -3.72 -4.50 -10.76
CA HIS A 80 -5.05 -4.94 -11.18
C HIS A 80 -6.08 -4.79 -10.04
N GLY A 81 -7.22 -4.18 -10.34
CA GLY A 81 -8.36 -4.12 -9.43
C GLY A 81 -8.31 -3.01 -8.37
N LEU A 82 -7.21 -2.26 -8.27
CA LEU A 82 -7.24 -0.99 -7.56
C LEU A 82 -7.84 0.09 -8.48
N THR A 83 -8.51 1.07 -7.90
CA THR A 83 -8.91 2.32 -8.59
C THR A 83 -8.00 3.46 -8.13
N PRO A 84 -6.68 3.38 -8.36
CA PRO A 84 -5.76 4.38 -7.87
C PRO A 84 -5.91 5.67 -8.69
N SER A 85 -5.37 6.78 -8.18
CA SER A 85 -5.25 7.98 -9.00
C SER A 85 -4.36 7.71 -10.23
N LEU A 86 -4.56 8.46 -11.33
CA LEU A 86 -3.88 8.21 -12.60
C LEU A 86 -2.34 8.12 -12.48
N ASN A 87 -1.74 8.94 -11.62
CA ASN A 87 -0.29 8.95 -11.35
C ASN A 87 0.26 7.69 -10.63
N GLN A 88 -0.60 6.78 -10.20
CA GLN A 88 -0.25 5.56 -9.46
C GLN A 88 -0.53 4.28 -10.27
N GLY A 89 -1.12 4.39 -11.48
CA GLY A 89 -1.58 3.27 -12.29
C GLY A 89 -0.51 2.54 -13.11
N GLY A 90 0.72 3.07 -13.15
CA GLY A 90 1.85 2.44 -13.86
C GLY A 90 1.78 2.51 -15.38
N VAL A 91 0.93 3.36 -15.95
CA VAL A 91 0.88 3.64 -17.39
C VAL A 91 1.16 5.11 -17.64
N SER A 92 2.15 5.38 -18.49
CA SER A 92 2.37 6.64 -19.20
C SER A 92 2.43 6.32 -20.68
#